data_AF-A0A8T2E6H8-F1
#
_entry.id   AF-A0A8T2E6H8-F1
#
_cell.length_a   1.000
_cell.length_b   1.000
_cell.length_c   1.000
_cell.angle_alpha   90.00
_cell.angle_beta   90.00
_cell.angle_gamma   90.00
#
_symmetry.space_group_name_H-M   'P 1'
#
loop_
_entity.id
_entity.type
_entity.pdbx_description
1 polymer ?
#
loop_
_entity_poly.entity_id
_entity_poly.type
_entity_poly.pdbx_seq_one_letter_code
_entity_poly.pdbx_strand_id
1 'polypeptide(L)'
;MREKLLSGDLWAARIDKLWKEVDDGVYWIRACWYMIPEETVSGRQPHNLKRELYLTNDFADIEMECILRHCSVKCPKEFSKASNDGDDVCLCEYEYDVHWRSFKRLAELVDGDSDSDQEWNGRKEEKVDDSDEEMELDDGVLKSKRGGLTSASGGANSCKGRFFGIEKVGMKLIP
;
A
#
# COMPACT_ATOMS: atom_id res chain seq x y z
N MET A 1 -0.40 17.74 11.53
CA MET A 1 0.14 16.45 11.03
C MET A 1 0.99 16.63 9.78
N ARG A 2 0.60 17.46 8.80
CA ARG A 2 1.46 17.83 7.66
C ARG A 2 2.88 18.21 8.07
N GLU A 3 3.04 19.12 9.02
CA GLU A 3 4.38 19.57 9.45
C GLU A 3 5.24 18.43 9.99
N LYS A 4 4.63 17.49 10.72
CA LYS A 4 5.31 16.28 11.20
C LYS A 4 5.73 15.35 10.06
N LEU A 5 4.91 15.22 9.02
CA LEU A 5 5.30 14.45 7.82
C LEU A 5 6.49 15.10 7.11
N LEU A 6 6.44 16.42 6.93
CA LEU A 6 7.49 17.17 6.21
C LEU A 6 8.78 17.32 7.03
N SER A 7 8.74 17.16 8.35
CA SER A 7 9.93 17.10 9.21
C SER A 7 10.51 15.70 9.37
N GLY A 8 9.85 14.66 8.83
CA GLY A 8 10.24 13.26 9.02
C GLY A 8 9.80 12.63 10.36
N ASP A 9 8.97 13.34 11.14
CA ASP A 9 8.39 12.84 12.40
C ASP A 9 7.15 11.94 12.20
N LEU A 10 6.68 11.80 10.95
CA LEU A 10 5.54 10.98 10.56
C LEU A 10 5.75 10.37 9.17
N TRP A 11 5.11 9.23 8.93
CA TRP A 11 5.16 8.48 7.68
C TRP A 11 3.87 8.66 6.87
N ALA A 12 4.00 8.60 5.55
CA ALA A 12 2.87 8.46 4.63
C ALA A 12 3.07 7.18 3.80
N ALA A 13 1.99 6.47 3.54
CA ALA A 13 2.02 5.26 2.72
C ALA A 13 0.78 5.15 1.84
N ARG A 14 0.93 4.46 0.71
CA ARG A 14 -0.19 3.94 -0.08
C ARG A 14 -0.51 2.53 0.39
N ILE A 15 -1.78 2.25 0.67
CA ILE A 15 -2.24 0.90 0.96
C ILE A 15 -2.21 0.08 -0.33
N ASP A 16 -1.39 -0.98 -0.36
CA ASP A 16 -1.29 -1.93 -1.48
C ASP A 16 -2.25 -3.10 -1.30
N LYS A 17 -2.31 -3.65 -0.07
CA LYS A 17 -3.20 -4.76 0.31
C LYS A 17 -3.76 -4.53 1.70
N LEU A 18 -4.89 -5.17 1.98
CA LEU A 18 -5.51 -5.23 3.29
C LEU A 18 -5.97 -6.67 3.53
N TRP A 19 -5.68 -7.21 4.72
CA TRP A 19 -6.16 -8.53 5.12
C TRP A 19 -6.47 -8.56 6.60
N LYS A 20 -7.18 -9.61 7.01
CA LYS A 20 -7.43 -9.96 8.40
C LYS A 20 -6.62 -11.22 8.70
N GLU A 21 -5.81 -11.16 9.74
CA GLU A 21 -5.02 -12.30 10.19
C GLU A 21 -5.96 -13.38 10.76
N VAL A 22 -5.68 -14.65 10.44
CA VAL A 22 -6.61 -15.75 10.76
C VAL A 22 -6.55 -16.11 12.24
N ASP A 23 -5.37 -15.99 12.85
CA ASP A 23 -5.09 -16.49 14.19
C ASP A 23 -5.69 -15.60 15.29
N ASP A 24 -5.58 -14.28 15.16
CA ASP A 24 -6.00 -13.30 16.18
C ASP A 24 -7.12 -12.35 15.69
N GLY A 25 -7.43 -12.36 14.39
CA GLY A 25 -8.42 -11.49 13.79
C GLY A 25 -7.98 -10.03 13.63
N VAL A 26 -6.70 -9.71 13.79
CA VAL A 26 -6.16 -8.36 13.64
C VAL A 26 -6.14 -7.97 12.15
N TYR A 27 -6.44 -6.71 11.86
CA TYR A 27 -6.37 -6.18 10.49
C TYR A 27 -4.99 -5.62 10.19
N TRP A 28 -4.45 -6.00 9.05
CA TRP A 28 -3.14 -5.60 8.55
C TRP A 28 -3.26 -4.97 7.18
N ILE A 29 -2.30 -4.11 6.86
CA ILE A 29 -2.11 -3.57 5.52
C ILE A 29 -0.68 -3.81 5.05
N ARG A 30 -0.53 -3.95 3.74
CA ARG A 30 0.77 -3.84 3.08
C ARG A 30 0.91 -2.39 2.63
N ALA A 31 1.78 -1.64 3.31
CA ALA A 31 2.05 -0.25 3.06
C ALA A 31 3.20 -0.10 2.06
N CYS A 32 3.01 0.71 1.03
CA CYS A 32 4.06 1.17 0.11
C CYS A 32 4.44 2.59 0.51
N TRP A 33 5.67 2.80 0.98
CA TRP A 33 6.07 4.04 1.63
C TRP A 33 6.22 5.20 0.65
N TYR A 34 5.82 6.39 1.08
CA TYR A 34 6.26 7.64 0.48
C TYR A 34 7.52 8.15 1.19
N MET A 35 8.32 8.93 0.48
CA MET A 35 9.54 9.56 0.96
C MET A 35 9.52 11.06 0.66
N ILE A 36 9.90 11.89 1.63
CA ILE A 36 10.10 13.34 1.40
C ILE A 36 11.41 13.56 0.63
N PRO A 37 11.53 14.63 -0.17
CA PRO A 37 12.76 14.94 -0.91
C PRO A 37 14.02 14.96 -0.03
N GLU A 38 13.91 15.48 1.19
CA GLU A 38 14.98 15.54 2.19
C GLU A 38 15.58 14.18 2.56
N GLU A 39 14.78 13.10 2.50
CA GLU A 39 15.22 11.75 2.85
C GLU A 39 15.84 10.98 1.67
N THR A 40 15.73 11.52 0.45
CA THR A 40 16.44 10.94 -0.69
C THR A 40 17.93 11.20 -0.57
N VAL A 41 18.76 10.36 -1.20
CA VAL A 41 20.23 10.55 -1.19
C VAL A 41 20.67 11.89 -1.79
N SER A 42 19.88 12.47 -2.67
CA SER A 42 20.16 13.75 -3.32
C SER A 42 19.68 14.94 -2.48
N GLY A 43 18.83 14.70 -1.48
CA GLY A 43 18.13 15.74 -0.73
C GLY A 43 17.18 16.57 -1.60
N ARG A 44 16.54 17.56 -0.97
CA ARG A 44 15.63 18.48 -1.66
C ARG A 44 16.35 19.32 -2.72
N GLN A 45 15.76 19.38 -3.91
CA GLN A 45 16.21 20.16 -5.05
C GLN A 45 15.41 21.46 -5.22
N PRO A 46 15.94 22.48 -5.93
CA PRO A 46 15.26 23.76 -6.12
C PRO A 46 13.92 23.68 -6.85
N HIS A 47 13.70 22.65 -7.68
CA HIS A 47 12.43 22.45 -8.40
C HIS A 47 11.36 21.80 -7.52
N ASN A 48 11.72 21.27 -6.34
CA ASN A 48 10.77 20.54 -5.52
C ASN A 48 9.75 21.46 -4.87
N LEU A 49 8.49 21.02 -4.85
CA LEU A 49 7.44 21.72 -4.13
C LEU A 49 7.47 21.38 -2.64
N LYS A 50 6.96 22.29 -1.81
CA LYS A 50 6.90 22.12 -0.34
C LYS A 50 6.12 20.88 0.10
N ARG A 51 5.13 20.45 -0.68
CA ARG A 51 4.26 19.31 -0.37
C ARG A 51 4.51 18.12 -1.31
N GLU A 52 5.71 18.02 -1.87
CA GLU A 52 6.10 16.93 -2.76
C GLU A 52 6.56 15.69 -1.98
N LEU A 53 6.15 14.52 -2.45
CA LEU A 53 6.52 13.21 -1.98
C LEU A 53 6.92 12.34 -3.17
N TYR A 54 7.74 11.33 -2.91
CA TYR A 54 8.07 10.26 -3.86
C TYR A 54 7.52 8.95 -3.38
N LEU A 55 6.82 8.23 -4.26
CA LEU A 55 6.39 6.87 -3.98
C LEU A 55 7.59 5.93 -4.09
N THR A 56 7.86 5.13 -3.07
CA THR A 56 9.02 4.23 -3.10
C THR A 56 8.65 2.83 -3.58
N ASN A 57 9.67 2.01 -3.83
CA ASN A 57 9.55 0.56 -3.97
C ASN A 57 9.71 -0.18 -2.62
N ASP A 58 9.66 0.53 -1.49
CA ASP A 58 9.79 -0.03 -0.15
C ASP A 58 8.41 -0.38 0.44
N PHE A 59 8.30 -1.58 0.99
CA PHE A 59 7.05 -2.13 1.50
C PHE A 59 7.20 -2.64 2.93
N ALA A 60 6.16 -2.47 3.74
CA ALA A 60 6.06 -3.10 5.04
C ALA A 60 4.63 -3.55 5.32
N ASP A 61 4.49 -4.63 6.05
CA ASP A 61 3.22 -5.06 6.61
C ASP A 61 3.06 -4.38 7.97
N ILE A 62 1.98 -3.61 8.16
CA ILE A 62 1.71 -2.86 9.39
C ILE A 62 0.28 -3.11 9.87
N GLU A 63 0.08 -3.12 11.19
CA GLU A 63 -1.24 -3.20 11.78
C GLU A 63 -2.06 -1.96 11.41
N MET A 64 -3.35 -2.16 11.12
CA MET A 64 -4.25 -1.08 10.72
C MET A 64 -4.43 -0.04 11.84
N GLU A 65 -4.22 -0.42 13.10
CA GLU A 65 -4.24 0.48 14.27
C GLU A 65 -3.15 1.57 14.21
N CYS A 66 -2.07 1.35 13.46
CA CYS A 66 -1.02 2.34 13.26
C CYS A 66 -1.43 3.51 12.35
N ILE A 67 -2.56 3.40 11.65
CA ILE A 67 -3.03 4.42 10.70
C ILE A 67 -3.64 5.60 11.47
N LEU A 68 -3.02 6.78 11.35
CA LEU A 68 -3.54 7.98 12.01
C LEU A 68 -4.78 8.55 11.32
N ARG A 69 -4.70 8.75 10.00
CA ARG A 69 -5.77 9.29 9.14
C ARG A 69 -5.37 9.23 7.66
N HIS A 70 -6.34 9.46 6.79
CA HIS A 70 -6.12 9.60 5.36
C HIS A 70 -5.42 10.93 5.00
N CYS A 71 -4.64 10.92 3.91
CA CYS A 71 -4.12 12.09 3.21
C CYS A 71 -4.30 11.89 1.70
N SER A 72 -4.45 12.98 0.93
CA SER A 72 -4.63 12.90 -0.52
C SER A 72 -3.31 13.14 -1.23
N VAL A 73 -2.84 12.16 -1.99
CA VAL A 73 -1.67 12.30 -2.86
C VAL A 73 -2.15 12.45 -4.29
N LYS A 74 -1.76 13.53 -4.94
CA LYS A 74 -2.26 13.95 -6.27
C LYS A 74 -1.14 13.93 -7.30
N CYS A 75 -1.49 13.65 -8.56
CA CYS A 75 -0.58 13.89 -9.68
C CYS A 75 -0.45 15.42 -9.95
N PRO A 76 0.54 15.87 -10.74
CA PRO A 76 0.75 17.30 -11.01
C PRO A 76 -0.50 18.05 -11.50
N LYS A 77 -1.26 17.43 -12.40
CA LYS A 77 -2.48 18.03 -12.98
C LYS A 77 -3.56 18.25 -11.93
N GLU A 78 -3.81 17.25 -11.09
CA GLU A 78 -4.81 17.35 -10.01
C GLU A 78 -4.35 18.28 -8.90
N PHE A 79 -3.07 18.23 -8.52
CA PHE A 79 -2.52 19.06 -7.46
C PHE A 79 -2.69 20.56 -7.75
N SER A 80 -2.56 20.95 -9.03
CA SER A 80 -2.79 22.34 -9.45
C SER A 80 -4.22 22.85 -9.21
N LYS A 81 -5.20 21.94 -9.12
CA LYS A 81 -6.62 22.25 -8.90
C LYS A 81 -7.03 22.11 -7.42
N ALA A 82 -6.22 21.44 -6.60
CA ALA A 82 -6.53 21.06 -5.23
C ALA A 82 -6.12 22.11 -4.19
N SER A 83 -6.05 23.40 -4.56
CA SER A 83 -5.58 24.47 -3.65
C SER A 83 -6.51 24.68 -2.44
N ASN A 84 -7.80 24.34 -2.58
CA ASN A 84 -8.81 24.50 -1.53
C ASN A 84 -9.12 23.20 -0.77
N ASP A 85 -8.46 22.09 -1.12
CA ASP A 85 -8.72 20.75 -0.56
C ASP A 85 -8.06 20.55 0.82
N GLY A 86 -7.45 21.61 1.36
CA GLY A 86 -6.92 21.67 2.71
C GLY A 86 -5.46 21.25 2.84
N ASP A 87 -5.11 20.85 4.06
CA ASP A 87 -3.73 20.76 4.51
C ASP A 87 -3.05 19.41 4.28
N ASP A 88 -3.85 18.41 3.93
CA ASP A 88 -3.44 17.02 3.81
C ASP A 88 -3.30 16.56 2.36
N VAL A 89 -3.14 17.53 1.46
CA VAL A 89 -2.90 17.31 0.04
C VAL A 89 -1.40 17.40 -0.26
N CYS A 90 -0.86 16.35 -0.85
CA CYS A 90 0.53 16.24 -1.28
C CYS A 90 0.61 15.97 -2.79
N LEU A 91 1.71 16.34 -3.41
CA LEU A 91 2.06 16.05 -4.80
C LEU A 91 2.93 14.78 -4.85
N CYS A 92 2.63 13.87 -5.78
CA CYS A 92 3.55 12.82 -6.18
C CYS A 92 3.56 12.68 -7.69
N GLU A 93 4.70 12.96 -8.32
CA GLU A 93 4.91 12.80 -9.77
C GLU A 93 5.81 11.60 -10.09
N TYR A 94 6.70 11.24 -9.17
CA TYR A 94 7.74 10.24 -9.41
C TYR A 94 7.65 9.10 -8.41
N GLU A 95 7.96 7.91 -8.92
CA GLU A 95 8.45 6.80 -8.13
C GLU A 95 9.96 7.01 -7.88
N TYR A 96 10.41 6.73 -6.66
CA TYR A 96 11.81 6.71 -6.26
C TYR A 96 12.22 5.29 -5.89
N ASP A 97 13.10 4.71 -6.69
CA ASP A 97 13.69 3.41 -6.38
C ASP A 97 14.80 3.60 -5.33
N VAL A 98 14.58 3.12 -4.11
CA VAL A 98 15.50 3.29 -2.98
C VAL A 98 16.83 2.55 -3.23
N HIS A 99 16.78 1.42 -3.93
CA HIS A 99 17.96 0.60 -4.21
C HIS A 99 18.83 1.24 -5.30
N TRP A 100 18.20 1.64 -6.41
CA TRP A 100 18.89 2.21 -7.57
C TRP A 100 19.09 3.72 -7.48
N ARG A 101 18.49 4.37 -6.48
CA ARG A 101 18.53 5.83 -6.25
C ARG A 101 18.07 6.60 -7.48
N SER A 102 17.08 6.07 -8.18
CA SER A 102 16.61 6.57 -9.47
C SER A 102 15.16 7.00 -9.41
N PHE A 103 14.82 8.01 -10.21
CA PHE A 103 13.45 8.51 -10.33
C PHE A 103 12.81 7.98 -11.61
N LYS A 104 11.56 7.57 -11.52
CA LYS A 104 10.73 7.16 -12.67
C LYS A 104 9.41 7.91 -12.59
N ARG A 105 9.03 8.59 -13.67
CA ARG A 105 7.76 9.32 -13.71
C ARG A 105 6.59 8.33 -13.61
N LEU A 106 5.65 8.60 -12.72
CA LEU A 106 4.40 7.86 -12.68
C LEU A 106 3.63 8.21 -13.96
N ALA A 107 3.11 7.19 -14.66
CA ALA A 107 2.23 7.45 -15.78
C ALA A 107 1.02 8.21 -15.25
N GLU A 108 0.73 9.38 -15.84
CA GLU A 108 -0.57 9.99 -15.65
C GLU A 108 -1.58 8.94 -16.12
N LEU A 109 -2.39 8.43 -15.20
CA LEU A 109 -3.61 7.76 -15.60
C LEU A 109 -4.39 8.85 -16.34
N VAL A 110 -4.31 8.81 -17.67
CA VAL A 110 -5.22 9.57 -18.51
C VAL A 110 -6.57 8.99 -18.15
N ASP A 111 -7.26 9.68 -17.26
CA ASP A 111 -8.69 9.49 -17.05
C ASP A 111 -9.31 9.74 -18.42
N GLY A 112 -9.53 8.65 -19.15
CA GLY A 112 -10.43 8.63 -20.27
C GLY A 112 -11.78 9.01 -19.70
N ASP A 113 -12.17 10.24 -19.98
CA ASP A 113 -13.54 10.72 -19.92
C ASP A 113 -14.41 9.70 -20.67
N SER A 114 -14.96 8.74 -19.93
CA SER A 114 -15.86 7.73 -20.44
C SER A 114 -16.98 7.61 -19.43
N ASP A 115 -17.91 8.55 -19.49
CA ASP A 115 -19.32 8.35 -19.18
C ASP A 115 -19.74 6.97 -19.73
N SER A 116 -19.68 5.95 -18.87
CA SER A 116 -20.36 4.69 -19.09
C SER A 116 -21.08 4.38 -17.81
N ASP A 117 -22.26 4.98 -17.70
CA ASP A 117 -23.31 4.59 -16.77
C ASP A 117 -23.55 3.08 -16.90
N GLN A 118 -22.90 2.27 -16.07
CA GLN A 118 -23.34 0.89 -15.88
C GLN A 118 -24.53 0.91 -14.92
N GLU A 119 -25.70 0.99 -15.54
CA GLU A 119 -26.99 0.62 -14.97
C GLU A 119 -26.88 -0.83 -14.45
N TRP A 120 -26.71 -0.94 -13.13
CA TRP A 120 -26.58 -2.18 -12.40
C TRP A 120 -27.95 -2.90 -12.41
N ASN A 121 -28.24 -3.62 -13.49
CA ASN A 121 -29.49 -4.36 -13.57
C ASN A 121 -29.47 -5.52 -12.58
N GLY A 122 -30.39 -5.43 -11.62
CA GLY A 122 -30.58 -6.36 -10.53
C GLY A 122 -30.75 -7.79 -11.02
N ARG A 123 -30.03 -8.68 -10.34
CA ARG A 123 -30.17 -10.13 -10.29
C ARG A 123 -31.66 -10.53 -10.45
N LYS A 124 -32.01 -11.16 -11.58
CA LYS A 124 -33.19 -12.03 -11.62
C LYS A 124 -32.80 -13.37 -11.02
N GLU A 125 -33.49 -13.73 -9.96
CA GLU A 125 -33.51 -15.09 -9.41
C GLU A 125 -34.12 -16.02 -10.46
N GLU A 126 -33.33 -16.96 -10.96
CA GLU A 126 -33.83 -18.07 -11.76
C GLU A 126 -33.56 -19.38 -11.03
N LYS A 127 -34.64 -20.15 -10.91
CA LYS A 127 -34.78 -21.35 -10.11
C LYS A 127 -33.83 -22.44 -10.59
N VAL A 128 -33.14 -23.08 -9.65
CA VAL A 128 -32.43 -24.35 -9.89
C VAL A 128 -33.49 -25.45 -9.92
N ASP A 129 -33.59 -26.10 -11.08
CA ASP A 129 -34.36 -27.32 -11.30
C ASP A 129 -33.48 -28.54 -10.99
N ASP A 130 -34.15 -29.55 -10.44
CA ASP A 130 -33.65 -30.76 -9.81
C ASP A 130 -33.27 -31.82 -10.87
N SER A 131 -32.05 -32.36 -10.83
CA SER A 131 -31.65 -33.52 -11.64
C SER A 131 -30.41 -34.20 -11.05
N ASP A 132 -30.64 -35.27 -10.29
CA ASP A 132 -29.67 -36.29 -9.88
C ASP A 132 -29.15 -37.07 -11.10
N GLU A 133 -27.84 -37.12 -11.32
CA GLU A 133 -27.15 -38.31 -11.88
C GLU A 133 -25.72 -38.43 -11.33
N GLU A 134 -25.46 -39.57 -10.68
CA GLU A 134 -24.17 -39.92 -10.10
C GLU A 134 -23.21 -40.48 -11.16
N MET A 135 -21.93 -40.10 -11.09
CA MET A 135 -20.88 -40.78 -11.84
C MET A 135 -19.52 -40.73 -11.13
N GLU A 136 -19.20 -41.89 -10.56
CA GLU A 136 -17.95 -42.59 -10.23
C GLU A 136 -16.58 -41.91 -10.50
N LEU A 137 -15.68 -42.18 -9.55
CA LEU A 137 -14.28 -41.74 -9.42
C LEU A 137 -13.33 -42.31 -10.49
N ASP A 138 -12.32 -41.54 -10.89
CA ASP A 138 -11.04 -42.10 -11.36
C ASP A 138 -9.82 -41.26 -10.92
N ASP A 139 -8.77 -41.99 -10.55
CA ASP A 139 -7.58 -41.59 -9.79
C ASP A 139 -6.42 -41.30 -10.76
N GLY A 140 -5.97 -40.04 -10.82
CA GLY A 140 -4.91 -39.57 -11.71
C GLY A 140 -3.76 -38.90 -10.97
N VAL A 141 -2.87 -39.71 -10.41
CA VAL A 141 -1.63 -39.32 -9.71
C VAL A 141 -0.66 -38.54 -10.62
N LEU A 142 -0.29 -37.32 -10.23
CA LEU A 142 1.01 -36.70 -10.57
C LEU A 142 1.56 -35.89 -9.38
N LYS A 143 2.52 -36.50 -8.66
CA LYS A 143 3.36 -35.83 -7.65
C LYS A 143 4.62 -35.26 -8.31
N SER A 144 4.93 -33.99 -8.07
CA SER A 144 6.33 -33.55 -7.96
C SER A 144 6.51 -32.24 -7.16
N LYS A 145 6.92 -32.41 -5.91
CA LYS A 145 7.93 -31.66 -5.14
C LYS A 145 7.83 -30.12 -5.09
N ARG A 146 7.15 -29.59 -4.05
CA ARG A 146 7.56 -28.35 -3.37
C ARG A 146 8.36 -28.71 -2.13
N GLY A 147 9.61 -28.25 -2.09
CA GLY A 147 10.50 -28.41 -0.94
C GLY A 147 9.91 -27.69 0.28
N GLY A 148 9.94 -28.38 1.42
CA GLY A 148 9.56 -27.81 2.70
C GLY A 148 10.59 -26.80 3.19
N LEU A 149 10.10 -25.68 3.69
CA LEU A 149 10.74 -24.92 4.74
C LEU A 149 9.78 -24.90 5.92
N THR A 150 10.34 -25.33 7.04
CA THR A 150 9.69 -25.61 8.31
C THR A 150 8.92 -24.40 8.84
N SER A 151 7.67 -24.63 9.21
CA SER A 151 6.84 -23.74 10.02
C SER A 151 7.53 -23.46 11.36
N ALA A 152 8.09 -22.27 11.51
CA ALA A 152 8.36 -21.72 12.84
C ALA A 152 7.05 -21.08 13.32
N SER A 153 6.32 -21.83 14.12
CA SER A 153 5.22 -21.35 14.95
C SER A 153 5.74 -20.28 15.92
N GLY A 154 5.21 -19.07 15.82
CA GLY A 154 5.49 -18.01 16.77
C GLY A 154 4.92 -16.70 16.27
N GLY A 155 3.81 -16.27 16.86
CA GLY A 155 3.22 -14.96 16.61
C GLY A 155 4.26 -13.84 16.76
N ALA A 156 4.11 -12.79 15.97
CA ALA A 156 5.05 -11.67 15.87
C ALA A 156 5.24 -10.89 17.19
N ASN A 157 4.42 -11.16 18.21
CA ASN A 157 4.63 -10.71 19.59
C ASN A 157 5.80 -11.43 20.33
N SER A 158 6.49 -12.39 19.70
CA SER A 158 7.70 -13.05 20.24
C SER A 158 9.02 -12.37 19.82
N CYS A 159 8.99 -11.52 18.79
CA CYS A 159 10.19 -10.86 18.27
C CYS A 159 10.43 -9.55 19.01
N LYS A 160 11.31 -9.56 20.02
CA LYS A 160 11.86 -8.40 20.75
C LYS A 160 12.47 -7.34 19.80
N GLY A 161 11.65 -6.56 19.10
CA GLY A 161 12.03 -5.34 18.39
C GLY A 161 13.15 -5.51 17.35
N ARG A 162 13.26 -6.64 16.66
CA ARG A 162 14.32 -6.86 15.65
C ARG A 162 13.74 -6.78 14.25
N PHE A 163 13.76 -5.57 13.69
CA PHE A 163 13.29 -5.25 12.34
C PHE A 163 14.46 -5.29 11.35
N PHE A 164 14.22 -5.82 10.15
CA PHE A 164 15.14 -5.73 9.00
C PHE A 164 14.41 -5.02 7.86
N GLY A 165 15.03 -3.95 7.36
CA GLY A 165 14.39 -2.89 6.57
C GLY A 165 14.70 -1.57 7.26
N ILE A 166 15.18 -0.57 6.51
CA ILE A 166 15.82 0.67 7.01
C ILE A 166 15.10 1.18 8.27
N GLU A 167 15.81 1.30 9.39
CA GLU A 167 15.30 1.65 10.73
C GLU A 167 14.36 2.87 10.69
N LYS A 168 13.07 2.62 10.51
CA LYS A 168 12.05 3.64 10.32
C LYS A 168 10.76 3.21 11.02
N VAL A 169 10.85 3.04 12.34
CA VAL A 169 9.67 2.96 13.22
C VAL A 169 9.93 3.77 14.49
N GLY A 170 9.16 4.84 14.67
CA GLY A 170 8.82 5.44 15.96
C GLY A 170 9.96 5.72 16.93
N MET A 171 10.90 6.61 16.59
CA MET A 171 11.82 7.15 17.59
C MET A 171 11.16 8.29 18.38
N LYS A 172 10.53 7.91 19.50
CA LYS A 172 10.38 8.78 20.67
C LYS A 172 11.77 8.99 21.27
N LEU A 173 12.33 10.18 21.09
CA LEU A 173 13.62 10.57 21.67
C LEU A 173 13.38 11.34 22.98
N ILE A 174 13.40 10.65 24.13
CA ILE A 174 13.57 11.21 25.51
C ILE A 174 14.12 10.07 26.40
N PRO A 175 15.14 10.28 27.27
CA PRO A 175 15.62 11.52 27.87
C PRO A 175 17.02 11.99 27.42
#